data_AF-A0A1G7G221-F1
#
_entry.id   AF-A0A1G7G221-F1
#
_cell.length_a   1.000
_cell.length_b   1.000
_cell.length_c   1.000
_cell.angle_alpha   90.00
_cell.angle_beta   90.00
_cell.angle_gamma   90.00
#
_symmetry.space_group_name_H-M   'P 1'
#
loop_
_entity.id
_entity.type
_entity.pdbx_description
1 polymer ?
#
loop_
_entity_poly.entity_id
_entity_poly.type
_entity_poly.pdbx_seq_one_letter_code
_entity_poly.pdbx_strand_id
1 'polypeptide(L)'
;MFTHEDLARMQAQSLKMQGWIRQQTFSPELEKRLRRFSSWEVAELILRVNQSTLRGRMAADPSLPQGLVEEDGRQRWYALEEINEIRRKLKVNRKSLMPRRPAGKRAIRVAISNFKGGAGKSTVALHFAHAAALDGYRVLCVDFDPQATLSHSMGLSDITEEYTVWGIMARDLIRETDRMNAAMRGAESGSALPQRRLPEAITDMGLRDLRVADFIKPTSWPTIDIIPSCANAAFVEFASAQYRHLNPEWSFFAAVSRYLDALPRDAYDMVIFDCPPAIGYQSMNAVFAADMLYVPSGPGYWEYDSTTSFIGQLSEALADLSGFEGVVPAGTLQLPKVFQDVRFLLTRYEPGNELHRAMRSAFEKVWEDRVTQHPIEMTRAVEQSGRFLSSIYEIDYREMTRETWRRARASFDRAYEEFRDHALTAWDKLEDEA
;
A
#
# COMPACT_ATOMS: atom_id res chain seq x y z
N MET A 1 26.88 -30.08 15.83
CA MET A 1 26.67 -28.66 16.17
C MET A 1 26.56 -27.92 14.85
N PHE A 2 25.55 -27.06 14.67
CA PHE A 2 25.37 -26.27 13.44
C PHE A 2 25.85 -24.83 13.70
N THR A 3 26.47 -24.22 12.69
CA THR A 3 27.01 -22.86 12.72
C THR A 3 26.18 -21.90 11.86
N HIS A 4 26.46 -20.59 11.93
CA HIS A 4 25.83 -19.61 11.05
C HIS A 4 26.08 -19.89 9.56
N GLU A 5 27.24 -20.45 9.20
CA GLU A 5 27.57 -20.86 7.83
C GLU A 5 26.71 -22.03 7.35
N ASP A 6 26.38 -22.98 8.25
CA ASP A 6 25.47 -24.08 7.94
C ASP A 6 24.06 -23.56 7.67
N LEU A 7 23.58 -22.60 8.47
CA LEU A 7 22.29 -21.93 8.26
C LEU A 7 22.25 -21.15 6.95
N ALA A 8 23.31 -20.40 6.62
CA ALA A 8 23.43 -19.66 5.36
C ALA A 8 23.40 -20.61 4.15
N ARG A 9 24.05 -21.78 4.26
CA ARG A 9 24.03 -22.81 3.21
C ARG A 9 22.64 -23.41 3.03
N MET A 10 21.93 -23.71 4.12
CA MET A 10 20.54 -24.17 4.08
C MET A 10 19.61 -23.14 3.43
N GLN A 11 19.77 -21.86 3.78
CA GLN A 11 19.01 -20.77 3.17
C GLN A 11 19.29 -20.68 1.67
N ALA A 12 20.56 -20.70 1.24
CA ALA A 12 20.92 -20.63 -0.18
C ALA A 12 20.35 -21.80 -0.99
N GLN A 13 20.31 -23.01 -0.42
CA GLN A 13 19.68 -24.16 -1.04
C GLN A 13 18.15 -24.00 -1.14
N SER A 14 17.51 -23.50 -0.07
CA SER A 14 16.07 -23.24 -0.05
C SER A 14 15.65 -22.16 -1.06
N LEU A 15 16.40 -21.06 -1.16
CA LEU A 15 16.16 -19.98 -2.12
C LEU A 15 16.25 -20.48 -3.57
N LYS A 16 17.26 -21.31 -3.90
CA LYS A 16 17.37 -21.95 -5.22
C LYS A 16 16.16 -22.82 -5.54
N MET A 17 15.70 -23.61 -4.57
CA MET A 17 14.51 -24.45 -4.73
C MET A 17 13.24 -23.62 -4.87
N GLN A 18 13.07 -22.55 -4.09
CA GLN A 18 11.93 -21.65 -4.20
C GLN A 18 11.86 -20.96 -5.57
N GLY A 19 12.99 -20.47 -6.09
CA GLY A 19 13.05 -19.92 -7.45
C GLY A 19 12.61 -20.93 -8.51
N TRP A 20 13.07 -22.18 -8.38
CA TRP A 20 12.67 -23.27 -9.28
C TRP A 20 11.18 -23.64 -9.16
N ILE A 21 10.64 -23.76 -7.94
CA ILE A 21 9.21 -24.02 -7.70
C ILE A 21 8.35 -22.90 -8.29
N ARG A 22 8.74 -21.64 -8.09
CA ARG A 22 8.05 -20.48 -8.68
C ARG A 22 8.04 -20.59 -10.20
N GLN A 23 9.17 -20.90 -10.82
CA GLN A 23 9.27 -21.09 -12.28
C GLN A 23 8.34 -22.18 -12.82
N GLN A 24 8.10 -23.25 -12.07
CA GLN A 24 7.17 -24.31 -12.47
C GLN A 24 5.70 -23.99 -12.18
N THR A 25 5.42 -23.07 -11.26
CA THR A 25 4.06 -22.74 -10.79
C THR A 25 3.45 -21.56 -11.58
N PHE A 26 4.27 -20.64 -12.08
CA PHE A 26 3.83 -19.50 -12.88
C PHE A 26 3.84 -19.80 -14.39
N SER A 27 3.12 -18.99 -15.19
CA SER A 27 2.99 -19.18 -16.65
C SER A 27 4.36 -19.20 -17.35
N PRO A 28 4.48 -19.75 -18.57
CA PRO A 28 5.74 -19.83 -19.32
C PRO A 28 6.47 -18.49 -19.48
N GLU A 29 5.75 -17.38 -19.34
CA GLU A 29 6.24 -16.02 -19.50
C GLU A 29 6.75 -15.40 -18.19
N LEU A 30 6.52 -16.02 -17.02
CA LEU A 30 6.89 -15.56 -15.67
C LEU A 30 6.40 -14.14 -15.29
N GLU A 31 5.64 -13.48 -16.16
CA GLU A 31 5.11 -12.14 -15.95
C GLU A 31 3.64 -12.18 -15.52
N LYS A 32 3.34 -11.52 -14.41
CA LYS A 32 1.96 -11.29 -14.00
C LYS A 32 1.30 -10.31 -14.98
N ARG A 33 0.10 -10.62 -15.45
CA ARG A 33 -0.68 -9.77 -16.36
C ARG A 33 -2.08 -9.52 -15.82
N LEU A 34 -2.55 -8.28 -15.94
CA LEU A 34 -3.93 -7.94 -15.64
C LEU A 34 -4.85 -8.49 -16.73
N ARG A 35 -5.91 -9.19 -16.31
CA ARG A 35 -6.93 -9.69 -17.24
C ARG A 35 -7.72 -8.55 -17.88
N ARG A 36 -8.40 -8.86 -18.98
CA ARG A 36 -9.42 -7.96 -19.56
C ARG A 36 -10.75 -8.08 -18.82
N PHE A 37 -11.54 -7.02 -18.86
CA PHE A 37 -12.86 -6.93 -18.22
C PHE A 37 -13.96 -7.00 -19.25
N SER A 38 -15.00 -7.78 -18.95
CA SER A 38 -16.14 -7.95 -19.84
C SER A 38 -16.95 -6.64 -19.95
N SER A 39 -17.66 -6.44 -21.06
CA SER A 39 -18.53 -5.26 -21.27
C SER A 39 -19.54 -5.03 -20.15
N TRP A 40 -20.01 -6.12 -19.52
CA TRP A 40 -20.91 -6.04 -18.37
C TRP A 40 -20.20 -5.49 -17.13
N GLU A 41 -18.98 -5.95 -16.85
CA GLU A 41 -18.19 -5.43 -15.73
C GLU A 41 -17.82 -3.97 -15.93
N VAL A 42 -17.40 -3.59 -17.15
CA VAL A 42 -17.07 -2.21 -17.50
C VAL A 42 -18.26 -1.29 -17.25
N ALA A 43 -19.46 -1.68 -17.69
CA ALA A 43 -20.67 -0.90 -17.51
C ALA A 43 -21.09 -0.83 -16.03
N GLU A 44 -21.42 -1.99 -15.44
CA GLU A 44 -22.17 -2.04 -14.18
C GLU A 44 -21.28 -1.92 -12.95
N LEU A 45 -20.04 -2.42 -13.02
CA LEU A 45 -19.17 -2.53 -11.83
C LEU A 45 -18.04 -1.50 -11.82
N ILE A 46 -17.56 -1.07 -12.99
CA ILE A 46 -16.41 -0.16 -13.09
C ILE A 46 -16.87 1.28 -13.34
N LEU A 47 -17.57 1.54 -14.46
CA LEU A 47 -18.05 2.88 -14.79
C LEU A 47 -19.37 3.23 -14.09
N ARG A 48 -20.06 2.24 -13.52
CA ARG A 48 -21.36 2.39 -12.83
C ARG A 48 -22.41 3.08 -13.71
N VAL A 49 -22.42 2.72 -14.99
CA VAL A 49 -23.36 3.19 -16.00
C VAL A 49 -24.17 1.99 -16.49
N ASN A 50 -25.48 2.15 -16.59
CA ASN A 50 -26.35 1.11 -17.12
C ASN A 50 -25.85 0.60 -18.49
N GLN A 51 -25.80 -0.71 -18.66
CA GLN A 51 -25.22 -1.38 -19.84
C GLN A 51 -25.82 -0.89 -21.17
N SER A 52 -27.13 -0.65 -21.22
CA SER A 52 -27.79 -0.13 -22.45
C SER A 52 -27.35 1.28 -22.77
N THR A 53 -27.16 2.12 -21.75
CA THR A 53 -26.69 3.50 -21.88
C THR A 53 -25.25 3.53 -22.36
N LEU A 54 -24.36 2.74 -21.73
CA LEU A 54 -22.96 2.66 -22.16
C LEU A 54 -22.87 2.19 -23.61
N ARG A 55 -23.60 1.12 -23.97
CA ARG A 55 -23.63 0.60 -25.35
C ARG A 55 -24.08 1.67 -26.35
N GLY A 56 -25.14 2.42 -26.04
CA GLY A 56 -25.62 3.50 -26.90
C GLY A 56 -24.59 4.62 -27.08
N ARG A 57 -23.87 4.98 -26.01
CA ARG A 57 -22.79 5.97 -26.06
C ARG A 57 -21.58 5.49 -26.88
N MET A 58 -21.17 4.24 -26.68
CA MET A 58 -20.09 3.62 -27.45
C MET A 58 -20.40 3.55 -28.94
N ALA A 59 -21.66 3.26 -29.32
CA ALA A 59 -22.08 3.22 -30.72
C ALA A 59 -22.13 4.61 -31.37
N ALA A 60 -22.44 5.65 -30.58
CA ALA A 60 -22.52 7.03 -31.07
C ALA A 60 -21.15 7.69 -31.28
N ASP A 61 -20.09 7.17 -30.64
CA ASP A 61 -18.73 7.69 -30.75
C ASP A 61 -17.74 6.57 -31.10
N PRO A 62 -17.49 6.31 -32.39
CA PRO A 62 -16.52 5.32 -32.85
C PRO A 62 -15.07 5.62 -32.46
N SER A 63 -14.75 6.83 -31.97
CA SER A 63 -13.39 7.20 -31.54
C SER A 63 -13.03 6.63 -30.16
N LEU A 64 -14.01 6.10 -29.43
CA LEU A 64 -13.79 5.43 -28.16
C LEU A 64 -13.21 4.02 -28.39
N PRO A 65 -12.38 3.51 -27.47
CA PRO A 65 -11.86 2.15 -27.52
C PRO A 65 -12.98 1.12 -27.67
N GLN A 66 -12.83 0.22 -28.64
CA GLN A 66 -13.83 -0.81 -28.92
C GLN A 66 -13.55 -2.11 -28.17
N GLY A 67 -12.38 -2.30 -27.55
CA GLY A 67 -12.03 -3.56 -26.92
C GLY A 67 -11.89 -4.72 -27.91
N LEU A 68 -11.56 -5.90 -27.38
CA LEU A 68 -11.47 -7.15 -28.13
C LEU A 68 -12.81 -7.88 -28.13
N VAL A 69 -13.21 -8.39 -29.28
CA VAL A 69 -14.43 -9.20 -29.45
C VAL A 69 -14.02 -10.67 -29.58
N GLU A 70 -14.70 -11.55 -28.86
CA GLU A 70 -14.50 -13.01 -29.03
C GLU A 70 -14.92 -13.46 -30.45
N GLU A 71 -14.38 -14.59 -30.91
CA GLU A 71 -14.62 -15.10 -32.27
C GLU A 71 -16.12 -15.33 -32.58
N ASP A 72 -16.92 -15.66 -31.56
CA ASP A 72 -18.36 -15.86 -31.69
C ASP A 72 -19.17 -14.55 -31.74
N GLY A 73 -18.51 -13.40 -31.56
CA GLY A 73 -19.09 -12.06 -31.59
C GLY A 73 -19.94 -11.69 -30.37
N ARG A 74 -20.13 -12.58 -29.39
CA ARG A 74 -21.10 -12.39 -28.31
C ARG A 74 -20.56 -11.53 -27.18
N GLN A 75 -19.28 -11.67 -26.86
CA GLN A 75 -18.66 -11.02 -25.72
C GLN A 75 -17.54 -10.08 -26.18
N ARG A 76 -17.46 -8.94 -25.50
CA ARG A 76 -16.44 -7.92 -25.73
C ARG A 76 -15.72 -7.61 -24.42
N TRP A 77 -14.41 -7.44 -24.52
CA TRP A 77 -13.45 -7.40 -23.43
C TRP A 77 -12.53 -6.18 -23.56
N TYR A 78 -12.29 -5.48 -22.46
CA TYR A 78 -11.50 -4.25 -22.44
C TYR A 78 -10.32 -4.37 -21.49
N ALA A 79 -9.17 -3.85 -21.92
CA ALA A 79 -8.04 -3.58 -21.04
C ALA A 79 -8.33 -2.37 -20.14
N LEU A 80 -7.63 -2.23 -19.02
CA LEU A 80 -7.88 -1.13 -18.08
C LEU A 80 -7.55 0.25 -18.70
N GLU A 81 -6.55 0.32 -19.57
CA GLU A 81 -6.16 1.49 -20.33
C GLU A 81 -7.29 1.97 -21.24
N GLU A 82 -7.96 1.04 -21.92
CA GLU A 82 -9.13 1.30 -22.77
C GLU A 82 -10.29 1.84 -21.92
N ILE A 83 -10.54 1.23 -20.75
CA ILE A 83 -11.57 1.69 -19.81
C ILE A 83 -11.24 3.11 -19.32
N ASN A 84 -9.98 3.39 -19.01
CA ASN A 84 -9.52 4.70 -18.55
C ASN A 84 -9.63 5.76 -19.65
N GLU A 85 -9.44 5.39 -20.93
CA GLU A 85 -9.68 6.28 -22.06
C GLU A 85 -11.18 6.56 -22.26
N ILE A 86 -12.04 5.54 -22.14
CA ILE A 86 -13.50 5.73 -22.13
C ILE A 86 -13.88 6.68 -20.99
N ARG A 87 -13.36 6.46 -19.77
CA ARG A 87 -13.63 7.30 -18.60
C ARG A 87 -13.28 8.77 -18.82
N ARG A 88 -12.15 9.05 -19.50
CA ARG A 88 -11.68 10.41 -19.79
C ARG A 88 -12.51 11.12 -20.87
N LYS A 89 -12.92 10.41 -21.91
CA LYS A 89 -13.63 10.98 -23.07
C LYS A 89 -15.14 11.05 -22.87
N LEU A 90 -15.73 10.08 -22.17
CA LEU A 90 -17.17 9.93 -22.06
C LEU A 90 -17.74 10.75 -20.89
N LYS A 91 -18.88 11.40 -21.15
CA LYS A 91 -19.75 11.98 -20.11
C LYS A 91 -21.12 11.33 -20.17
N VAL A 92 -21.68 10.99 -19.01
CA VAL A 92 -23.03 10.43 -18.91
C VAL A 92 -23.89 11.39 -18.11
N ASN A 93 -25.03 11.80 -18.68
CA ASN A 93 -25.92 12.81 -18.08
C ASN A 93 -25.18 14.11 -17.69
N ARG A 94 -24.27 14.56 -18.57
CA ARG A 94 -23.35 15.71 -18.37
C ARG A 94 -22.36 15.56 -17.21
N LYS A 95 -22.33 14.44 -16.50
CA LYS A 95 -21.36 14.15 -15.44
C LYS A 95 -20.11 13.48 -16.02
N SER A 96 -18.96 13.89 -15.50
CA SER A 96 -17.68 13.22 -15.74
C SER A 96 -17.72 11.81 -15.14
N LEU A 97 -17.05 10.86 -15.79
CA LEU A 97 -16.80 9.54 -15.23
C LEU A 97 -15.47 9.50 -14.44
N MET A 98 -14.66 10.56 -14.50
CA MET A 98 -13.41 10.63 -13.73
C MET A 98 -13.70 10.69 -12.23
N PRO A 99 -12.89 10.00 -11.41
CA PRO A 99 -13.04 10.08 -9.96
C PRO A 99 -12.76 11.50 -9.45
N ARG A 100 -13.31 11.82 -8.27
CA ARG A 100 -13.07 13.11 -7.63
C ARG A 100 -11.64 13.15 -7.07
N ARG A 101 -10.90 14.21 -7.38
CA ARG A 101 -9.63 14.56 -6.74
C ARG A 101 -9.70 16.01 -6.23
N PRO A 102 -9.43 16.28 -4.94
CA PRO A 102 -9.27 17.65 -4.44
C PRO A 102 -8.17 18.41 -5.21
N ALA A 103 -8.49 19.61 -5.70
CA ALA A 103 -7.57 20.42 -6.49
C ALA A 103 -6.42 20.97 -5.64
N GLY A 104 -5.21 21.09 -6.20
CA GLY A 104 -4.04 21.67 -5.53
C GLY A 104 -3.34 20.78 -4.50
N LYS A 105 -3.99 19.69 -4.08
CA LYS A 105 -3.51 18.81 -3.01
C LYS A 105 -2.61 17.70 -3.53
N ARG A 106 -1.59 17.32 -2.74
CA ARG A 106 -0.81 16.10 -2.96
C ARG A 106 -1.66 14.84 -2.78
N ALA A 107 -1.15 13.69 -3.16
CA ALA A 107 -1.79 12.39 -2.91
C ALA A 107 -2.11 12.18 -1.42
N ILE A 108 -3.29 11.61 -1.13
CA ILE A 108 -3.63 11.15 0.23
C ILE A 108 -2.84 9.88 0.55
N ARG A 109 -2.21 9.84 1.73
CA ARG A 109 -1.38 8.72 2.19
C ARG A 109 -2.14 7.94 3.26
N VAL A 110 -2.33 6.64 3.10
CA VAL A 110 -3.10 5.81 4.02
C VAL A 110 -2.31 4.61 4.49
N ALA A 111 -2.11 4.48 5.81
CA ALA A 111 -1.48 3.32 6.41
C ALA A 111 -2.50 2.23 6.71
N ILE A 112 -2.36 1.07 6.08
CA ILE A 112 -3.08 -0.15 6.46
C ILE A 112 -2.24 -0.89 7.51
N SER A 113 -2.59 -0.75 8.80
CA SER A 113 -1.71 -1.19 9.90
C SER A 113 -2.44 -1.86 11.06
N ASN A 114 -1.82 -2.90 11.62
CA ASN A 114 -2.20 -3.64 12.83
C ASN A 114 -1.06 -4.63 13.19
N PHE A 115 -0.76 -4.85 14.48
CA PHE A 115 0.28 -5.80 14.90
C PHE A 115 -0.13 -7.27 14.78
N LYS A 116 -1.42 -7.56 14.67
CA LYS A 116 -1.81 -8.96 14.51
C LYS A 116 -1.44 -9.50 13.13
N GLY A 117 -0.53 -10.48 13.11
CA GLY A 117 -0.31 -11.33 11.95
C GLY A 117 -1.61 -12.01 11.53
N GLY A 118 -1.96 -11.93 10.24
CA GLY A 118 -3.21 -12.46 9.68
C GLY A 118 -4.44 -11.55 9.82
N ALA A 119 -4.30 -10.29 10.24
CA ALA A 119 -5.41 -9.33 10.31
C ALA A 119 -5.99 -8.92 8.94
N GLY A 120 -5.28 -9.23 7.84
CA GLY A 120 -5.70 -8.91 6.47
C GLY A 120 -5.09 -7.63 5.90
N LYS A 121 -3.97 -7.12 6.45
CA LYS A 121 -3.29 -5.89 5.99
C LYS A 121 -2.95 -5.89 4.50
N SER A 122 -2.07 -6.79 4.06
CA SER A 122 -1.67 -6.91 2.66
C SER A 122 -2.85 -7.23 1.75
N THR A 123 -3.82 -8.02 2.23
CA THR A 123 -5.06 -8.30 1.49
C THR A 123 -5.87 -7.03 1.26
N VAL A 124 -6.10 -6.22 2.29
CA VAL A 124 -6.83 -4.95 2.20
C VAL A 124 -6.07 -3.95 1.33
N ALA A 125 -4.76 -3.80 1.54
CA ALA A 125 -3.90 -2.92 0.74
C ALA A 125 -3.98 -3.27 -0.75
N LEU A 126 -3.81 -4.55 -1.11
CA LEU A 126 -3.91 -5.05 -2.47
C LEU A 126 -5.29 -4.79 -3.08
N HIS A 127 -6.36 -5.18 -2.37
CA HIS A 127 -7.72 -5.07 -2.89
C HIS A 127 -8.16 -3.62 -3.04
N PHE A 128 -7.82 -2.75 -2.09
CA PHE A 128 -8.17 -1.33 -2.17
C PHE A 128 -7.35 -0.61 -3.24
N ALA A 129 -6.08 -0.96 -3.45
CA ALA A 129 -5.29 -0.44 -4.56
C ALA A 129 -5.91 -0.82 -5.92
N HIS A 130 -6.30 -2.09 -6.10
CA HIS A 130 -6.95 -2.55 -7.33
C HIS A 130 -8.33 -1.92 -7.53
N ALA A 131 -9.13 -1.82 -6.47
CA ALA A 131 -10.44 -1.15 -6.53
C ALA A 131 -10.29 0.34 -6.88
N ALA A 132 -9.30 1.04 -6.30
CA ALA A 132 -8.99 2.43 -6.63
C ALA A 132 -8.55 2.61 -8.10
N ALA A 133 -7.71 1.71 -8.61
CA ALA A 133 -7.34 1.70 -10.02
C ALA A 133 -8.54 1.47 -10.95
N LEU A 134 -9.46 0.58 -10.58
CA LEU A 134 -10.73 0.39 -11.30
C LEU A 134 -11.65 1.62 -11.19
N ASP A 135 -11.66 2.34 -10.08
CA ASP A 135 -12.40 3.61 -9.93
C ASP A 135 -11.76 4.75 -10.75
N GLY A 136 -10.51 4.55 -11.20
CA GLY A 136 -9.77 5.43 -12.09
C GLY A 136 -8.70 6.29 -11.41
N TYR A 137 -8.37 6.00 -10.15
CA TYR A 137 -7.26 6.64 -9.44
C TYR A 137 -5.91 6.04 -9.85
N ARG A 138 -4.87 6.87 -9.85
CA ARG A 138 -3.47 6.44 -9.89
C ARG A 138 -2.98 6.18 -8.49
N VAL A 139 -2.46 4.99 -8.24
CA VAL A 139 -2.11 4.52 -6.91
C VAL A 139 -0.62 4.24 -6.83
N LEU A 140 0.01 4.68 -5.75
CA LEU A 140 1.33 4.19 -5.36
C LEU A 140 1.16 3.28 -4.14
N CYS A 141 1.54 2.02 -4.27
CA CYS A 141 1.66 1.14 -3.13
C CYS A 141 3.05 1.29 -2.49
N VAL A 142 3.15 1.20 -1.17
CA VAL A 142 4.44 1.11 -0.47
C VAL A 142 4.38 -0.10 0.44
N ASP A 143 5.20 -1.10 0.14
CA ASP A 143 5.30 -2.32 0.92
C ASP A 143 6.39 -2.13 1.99
N PHE A 144 5.98 -2.01 3.24
CA PHE A 144 6.88 -1.95 4.38
C PHE A 144 7.09 -3.31 5.03
N ASP A 145 6.40 -4.37 4.60
CA ASP A 145 6.52 -5.68 5.25
C ASP A 145 7.69 -6.46 4.64
N PRO A 146 8.72 -6.87 5.41
CA PRO A 146 9.80 -7.71 4.89
C PRO A 146 9.34 -9.05 4.30
N GLN A 147 8.13 -9.53 4.63
CA GLN A 147 7.54 -10.70 3.96
C GLN A 147 7.18 -10.43 2.49
N ALA A 148 7.16 -9.17 2.08
CA ALA A 148 6.94 -8.72 0.71
C ALA A 148 5.66 -9.29 0.07
N THR A 149 4.62 -9.51 0.88
CA THR A 149 3.38 -10.15 0.42
C THR A 149 2.71 -9.29 -0.65
N LEU A 150 2.61 -7.97 -0.44
CA LEU A 150 2.06 -7.06 -1.42
C LEU A 150 2.92 -7.02 -2.69
N SER A 151 4.25 -6.95 -2.55
CA SER A 151 5.20 -6.97 -3.68
C SER A 151 5.05 -8.22 -4.54
N HIS A 152 5.03 -9.41 -3.91
CA HIS A 152 4.82 -10.67 -4.60
C HIS A 152 3.43 -10.75 -5.26
N SER A 153 2.40 -10.25 -4.58
CA SER A 153 1.07 -10.12 -5.16
C SER A 153 1.02 -9.16 -6.35
N MET A 154 1.92 -8.18 -6.46
CA MET A 154 2.02 -7.31 -7.63
C MET A 154 2.91 -7.89 -8.76
N GLY A 155 3.44 -9.10 -8.59
CA GLY A 155 4.29 -9.78 -9.56
C GLY A 155 5.78 -9.48 -9.41
N LEU A 156 6.22 -8.90 -8.29
CA LEU A 156 7.64 -8.60 -8.03
C LEU A 156 8.25 -9.64 -7.09
N SER A 157 9.24 -10.40 -7.58
CA SER A 157 9.92 -11.46 -6.84
C SER A 157 11.41 -11.22 -6.57
N ASP A 158 12.09 -10.48 -7.44
CA ASP A 158 13.55 -10.37 -7.48
C ASP A 158 14.00 -8.93 -7.23
N ILE A 159 13.56 -8.40 -6.08
CA ILE A 159 13.88 -7.05 -5.62
C ILE A 159 15.05 -7.13 -4.64
N THR A 160 16.11 -6.37 -4.93
CA THR A 160 17.23 -6.19 -4.01
C THR A 160 16.94 -5.05 -3.03
N GLU A 161 17.57 -5.11 -1.86
CA GLU A 161 17.25 -4.25 -0.72
C GLU A 161 17.42 -2.75 -0.99
N GLU A 162 18.32 -2.38 -1.93
CA GLU A 162 18.56 -1.00 -2.36
C GLU A 162 17.33 -0.37 -3.01
N TYR A 163 16.44 -1.16 -3.61
CA TYR A 163 15.23 -0.68 -4.30
C TYR A 163 13.96 -0.80 -3.46
N THR A 164 14.11 -0.95 -2.14
CA THR A 164 12.99 -1.08 -1.21
C THR A 164 12.83 0.17 -0.36
N VAL A 165 11.81 0.18 0.52
CA VAL A 165 11.67 1.18 1.59
C VAL A 165 12.95 1.33 2.41
N TRP A 166 13.71 0.24 2.60
CA TRP A 166 15.00 0.33 3.26
C TRP A 166 15.99 1.19 2.51
N GLY A 167 16.17 0.97 1.21
CA GLY A 167 17.05 1.78 0.39
C GLY A 167 16.69 3.27 0.47
N ILE A 168 15.41 3.60 0.57
CA ILE A 168 14.93 4.96 0.81
C ILE A 168 15.42 5.50 2.16
N MET A 169 15.23 4.73 3.24
CA MET A 169 15.67 5.12 4.59
C MET A 169 17.19 5.24 4.70
N ALA A 170 17.95 4.30 4.13
CA ALA A 170 19.40 4.33 4.10
C ALA A 170 19.93 5.50 3.27
N ARG A 171 19.27 5.83 2.15
CA ARG A 171 19.60 7.01 1.34
C ARG A 171 19.32 8.31 2.08
N ASP A 172 18.23 8.37 2.85
CA ASP A 172 17.90 9.51 3.70
C ASP A 172 18.93 9.68 4.84
N LEU A 173 19.34 8.57 5.48
CA LEU A 173 20.43 8.57 6.46
C LEU A 173 21.71 9.16 5.88
N ILE A 174 22.14 8.68 4.69
CA ILE A 174 23.33 9.21 4.01
C ILE A 174 23.22 10.72 3.81
N ARG A 175 22.09 11.19 3.29
CA ARG A 175 21.84 12.61 3.00
C ARG A 175 21.84 13.47 4.26
N GLU A 176 21.17 13.01 5.32
CA GLU A 176 21.11 13.76 6.57
C GLU A 176 22.45 13.78 7.29
N THR A 177 23.20 12.67 7.30
CA THR A 177 24.57 12.64 7.83
C THR A 177 25.48 13.61 7.07
N ASP A 178 25.40 13.66 5.74
CA ASP A 178 26.16 14.61 4.92
C ASP A 178 25.76 16.06 5.22
N ARG A 179 24.46 16.35 5.33
CA ARG A 179 23.93 17.68 5.67
C ARG A 179 24.45 18.14 7.04
N MET A 180 24.41 17.27 8.04
CA MET A 180 24.92 17.56 9.39
C MET A 180 26.43 17.81 9.38
N ASN A 181 27.20 16.96 8.67
CA ASN A 181 28.64 17.14 8.53
C ASN A 181 29.01 18.44 7.79
N ALA A 182 28.21 18.86 6.80
CA ALA A 182 28.40 20.12 6.08
C ALA A 182 28.08 21.34 6.96
N ALA A 183 26.96 21.31 7.69
CA ALA A 183 26.55 22.38 8.60
C ALA A 183 27.60 22.65 9.70
N MET A 184 28.24 21.60 10.22
CA MET A 184 29.28 21.73 11.25
C MET A 184 30.58 22.40 10.75
N ARG A 185 30.85 22.39 9.44
CA ARG A 185 32.03 23.08 8.87
C ARG A 185 31.86 24.59 8.75
N GLY A 186 30.62 25.10 8.83
CA GLY A 186 30.30 26.53 8.71
C GLY A 186 30.37 27.32 10.02
N ALA A 187 30.54 26.67 11.18
CA ALA A 187 30.66 27.35 12.47
C ALA A 187 32.12 27.73 12.76
N GLU A 188 32.38 29.03 12.95
CA GLU A 188 33.70 29.70 13.06
C GLU A 188 34.57 29.33 14.30
N SER A 189 34.48 28.14 14.87
CA SER A 189 35.22 27.82 16.11
C SER A 189 36.61 27.18 15.91
N GLY A 190 37.03 26.86 14.68
CA GLY A 190 38.39 26.35 14.38
C GLY A 190 38.74 24.98 14.99
N SER A 191 37.89 24.41 15.86
CA SER A 191 38.01 23.05 16.37
C SER A 191 37.27 22.09 15.45
N ALA A 192 38.01 21.26 14.71
CA ALA A 192 37.41 20.20 13.90
C ALA A 192 36.72 19.17 14.81
N LEU A 193 35.40 19.29 14.96
CA LEU A 193 34.60 18.26 15.63
C LEU A 193 34.62 16.97 14.80
N PRO A 194 34.49 15.79 15.44
CA PRO A 194 34.53 14.51 14.74
C PRO A 194 33.45 14.43 13.64
N GLN A 195 33.84 14.08 12.42
CA GLN A 195 32.87 13.81 11.35
C GLN A 195 32.13 12.51 11.62
N ARG A 196 30.81 12.54 11.47
CA ARG A 196 30.00 11.32 11.52
C ARG A 196 30.36 10.46 10.31
N ARG A 197 30.70 9.19 10.53
CA ARG A 197 31.02 8.21 9.49
C ARG A 197 29.97 7.10 9.51
N LEU A 198 29.40 6.81 8.35
CA LEU A 198 28.50 5.68 8.16
C LEU A 198 29.32 4.42 7.83
N PRO A 199 28.85 3.22 8.22
CA PRO A 199 29.51 1.97 7.85
C PRO A 199 29.52 1.71 6.35
N GLU A 200 30.55 0.99 5.87
CA GLU A 200 30.72 0.59 4.46
C GLU A 200 29.50 -0.17 3.93
N ALA A 201 28.86 -0.98 4.78
CA ALA A 201 27.61 -1.68 4.47
C ALA A 201 26.47 -0.78 4.00
N ILE A 202 26.50 0.53 4.30
CA ILE A 202 25.52 1.52 3.81
C ILE A 202 26.09 2.35 2.66
N THR A 203 27.34 2.82 2.80
CA THR A 203 27.93 3.72 1.80
C THR A 203 28.18 3.04 0.46
N ASP A 204 28.42 1.73 0.47
CA ASP A 204 28.79 0.96 -0.72
C ASP A 204 27.57 0.41 -1.47
N MET A 205 26.36 0.64 -0.95
CA MET A 205 25.09 0.26 -1.61
C MET A 205 24.78 1.09 -2.87
N GLY A 206 25.59 2.11 -3.19
CA GLY A 206 25.37 2.95 -4.39
C GLY A 206 24.13 3.87 -4.34
N LEU A 207 23.51 4.02 -3.16
CA LEU A 207 22.26 4.78 -2.99
C LEU A 207 22.36 6.28 -3.34
N ARG A 208 23.58 6.83 -3.39
CA ARG A 208 23.85 8.22 -3.78
C ARG A 208 23.47 8.50 -5.23
N ASP A 209 23.67 7.52 -6.11
CA ASP A 209 23.51 7.66 -7.55
C ASP A 209 22.08 7.35 -8.01
N LEU A 210 21.28 6.70 -7.16
CA LEU A 210 19.88 6.41 -7.45
C LEU A 210 19.05 7.70 -7.49
N ARG A 211 18.11 7.77 -8.43
CA ARG A 211 17.08 8.81 -8.54
C ARG A 211 15.84 8.39 -7.77
N VAL A 212 14.94 9.34 -7.51
CA VAL A 212 13.65 9.05 -6.85
C VAL A 212 12.86 7.99 -7.62
N ALA A 213 12.75 8.12 -8.94
CA ALA A 213 12.02 7.16 -9.77
C ALA A 213 12.60 5.73 -9.75
N ASP A 214 13.88 5.54 -9.38
CA ASP A 214 14.50 4.21 -9.42
C ASP A 214 13.96 3.27 -8.32
N PHE A 215 13.37 3.82 -7.25
CA PHE A 215 12.72 3.05 -6.16
C PHE A 215 11.26 2.65 -6.50
N ILE A 216 10.67 3.25 -7.54
CA ILE A 216 9.28 3.00 -7.93
C ILE A 216 9.28 1.97 -9.05
N LYS A 217 8.56 0.87 -8.87
CA LYS A 217 8.47 -0.23 -9.84
C LYS A 217 7.06 -0.29 -10.43
N PRO A 218 6.93 -0.44 -11.75
CA PRO A 218 5.63 -0.66 -12.37
C PRO A 218 5.08 -2.03 -11.97
N THR A 219 3.76 -2.18 -12.01
CA THR A 219 3.07 -3.46 -11.80
C THR A 219 2.33 -3.91 -13.06
N SER A 220 1.67 -5.06 -13.00
CA SER A 220 0.77 -5.52 -14.06
C SER A 220 -0.47 -4.64 -14.25
N TRP A 221 -0.70 -3.68 -13.33
CA TRP A 221 -1.79 -2.72 -13.38
C TRP A 221 -1.27 -1.36 -13.88
N PRO A 222 -1.78 -0.81 -15.00
CA PRO A 222 -1.24 0.39 -15.65
C PRO A 222 -1.34 1.70 -14.85
N THR A 223 -2.05 1.67 -13.73
CA THR A 223 -2.27 2.84 -12.85
C THR A 223 -1.83 2.57 -11.42
N ILE A 224 -1.10 1.47 -11.19
CA ILE A 224 -0.53 1.13 -9.90
C ILE A 224 0.97 0.92 -10.08
N ASP A 225 1.72 1.75 -9.37
CA ASP A 225 3.14 1.51 -9.13
C ASP A 225 3.35 1.08 -7.68
N ILE A 226 4.52 0.52 -7.39
CA ILE A 226 4.85 0.06 -6.05
C ILE A 226 6.30 0.40 -5.69
N ILE A 227 6.50 0.83 -4.45
CA ILE A 227 7.80 0.77 -3.76
C ILE A 227 7.82 -0.59 -3.04
N PRO A 228 8.61 -1.56 -3.52
CA PRO A 228 8.54 -2.92 -3.03
C PRO A 228 9.28 -3.12 -1.70
N SER A 229 9.13 -4.31 -1.15
CA SER A 229 9.90 -4.84 -0.01
C SER A 229 10.61 -6.14 -0.40
N CYS A 230 11.46 -6.64 0.50
CA CYS A 230 12.15 -7.92 0.37
C CYS A 230 12.51 -8.51 1.73
N ALA A 231 12.85 -9.81 1.79
CA ALA A 231 13.19 -10.50 3.03
C ALA A 231 14.37 -9.87 3.79
N ASN A 232 15.37 -9.33 3.08
CA ASN A 232 16.50 -8.64 3.69
C ASN A 232 16.09 -7.39 4.46
N ALA A 233 14.91 -6.81 4.17
CA ALA A 233 14.36 -5.69 4.91
C ALA A 233 14.07 -6.02 6.39
N ALA A 234 14.15 -7.28 6.82
CA ALA A 234 14.09 -7.64 8.24
C ALA A 234 15.39 -7.33 8.99
N PHE A 235 16.55 -7.43 8.35
CA PHE A 235 17.85 -7.09 8.94
C PHE A 235 17.96 -5.58 9.25
N VAL A 236 17.25 -4.79 8.44
CA VAL A 236 17.17 -3.34 8.51
C VAL A 236 16.65 -2.85 9.85
N GLU A 237 15.69 -3.53 10.45
CA GLU A 237 15.16 -3.17 11.76
C GLU A 237 16.26 -3.20 12.83
N PHE A 238 17.12 -4.22 12.79
CA PHE A 238 18.27 -4.32 13.70
C PHE A 238 19.34 -3.27 13.41
N ALA A 239 19.67 -3.09 12.13
CA ALA A 239 20.72 -2.15 11.72
C ALA A 239 20.31 -0.68 11.99
N SER A 240 19.03 -0.34 11.81
CA SER A 240 18.48 1.01 12.02
C SER A 240 18.69 1.52 13.44
N ALA A 241 18.60 0.65 14.46
CA ALA A 241 18.89 1.02 15.84
C ALA A 241 20.35 1.44 16.04
N GLN A 242 21.30 0.71 15.43
CA GLN A 242 22.71 1.07 15.47
C GLN A 242 22.96 2.41 14.74
N TYR A 243 22.36 2.60 13.57
CA TYR A 243 22.51 3.85 12.81
C TYR A 243 21.91 5.06 13.52
N ARG A 244 20.76 4.87 14.18
CA ARG A 244 20.12 5.88 15.04
C ARG A 244 21.01 6.25 16.22
N HIS A 245 21.63 5.26 16.87
CA HIS A 245 22.56 5.51 17.97
C HIS A 245 23.78 6.34 17.50
N LEU A 246 24.31 6.04 16.31
CA LEU A 246 25.41 6.81 15.70
C LEU A 246 24.98 8.19 15.21
N ASN A 247 23.68 8.40 14.93
CA ASN A 247 23.12 9.66 14.45
C ASN A 247 21.87 10.06 15.27
N PRO A 248 22.05 10.53 16.53
CA PRO A 248 20.94 10.91 17.43
C PRO A 248 20.09 12.09 16.98
N GLU A 249 20.50 12.81 15.93
CA GLU A 249 19.72 13.90 15.31
C GLU A 249 18.99 13.46 14.04
N TRP A 250 19.22 12.23 13.56
CA TRP A 250 18.52 11.70 12.40
C TRP A 250 17.05 11.41 12.73
N SER A 251 16.15 12.22 12.18
CA SER A 251 14.70 12.02 12.17
C SER A 251 14.31 10.84 11.28
N PHE A 252 14.70 9.63 11.68
CA PHE A 252 14.53 8.42 10.87
C PHE A 252 13.07 8.17 10.46
N PHE A 253 12.13 8.52 11.35
CA PHE A 253 10.69 8.30 11.18
C PHE A 253 10.09 9.15 10.05
N ALA A 254 10.79 10.22 9.63
CA ALA A 254 10.35 11.11 8.56
C ALA A 254 11.02 10.80 7.21
N ALA A 255 11.88 9.78 7.12
CA ALA A 255 12.65 9.47 5.92
C ALA A 255 11.73 9.16 4.72
N VAL A 256 10.73 8.29 4.91
CA VAL A 256 9.81 7.94 3.81
C VAL A 256 8.90 9.12 3.44
N SER A 257 8.49 9.96 4.39
CA SER A 257 7.73 11.15 4.03
C SER A 257 8.56 12.11 3.19
N ARG A 258 9.78 12.45 3.60
CA ARG A 258 10.67 13.33 2.81
C ARG A 258 10.87 12.81 1.39
N TYR A 259 10.99 11.49 1.24
CA TYR A 259 11.04 10.85 -0.07
C TYR A 259 9.73 11.06 -0.87
N LEU A 260 8.57 10.80 -0.27
CA LEU A 260 7.27 10.97 -0.92
C LEU A 260 6.93 12.44 -1.22
N ASP A 261 7.46 13.38 -0.42
CA ASP A 261 7.30 14.83 -0.62
C ASP A 261 8.15 15.33 -1.81
N ALA A 262 9.19 14.59 -2.20
CA ALA A 262 9.99 14.88 -3.38
C ALA A 262 9.32 14.44 -4.71
N LEU A 263 8.20 13.71 -4.65
CA LEU A 263 7.43 13.33 -5.83
C LEU A 263 6.58 14.50 -6.33
N PRO A 264 6.31 14.61 -7.65
CA PRO A 264 5.34 15.56 -8.16
C PRO A 264 3.98 15.35 -7.47
N ARG A 265 3.34 16.44 -7.03
CA ARG A 265 2.07 16.38 -6.27
C ARG A 265 0.95 15.65 -7.01
N ASP A 266 0.97 15.72 -8.34
CA ASP A 266 0.02 15.10 -9.24
C ASP A 266 0.50 13.77 -9.83
N ALA A 267 1.62 13.20 -9.37
CA ALA A 267 2.10 11.89 -9.84
C ALA A 267 1.10 10.77 -9.52
N TYR A 268 0.59 10.75 -8.28
CA TYR A 268 -0.38 9.77 -7.79
C TYR A 268 -1.56 10.48 -7.13
N ASP A 269 -2.70 9.80 -7.11
CA ASP A 269 -3.92 10.23 -6.43
C ASP A 269 -3.96 9.68 -5.00
N MET A 270 -3.63 8.41 -4.81
CA MET A 270 -3.58 7.77 -3.49
C MET A 270 -2.25 7.05 -3.29
N VAL A 271 -1.75 7.07 -2.06
CA VAL A 271 -0.62 6.24 -1.63
C VAL A 271 -1.09 5.30 -0.53
N ILE A 272 -0.95 4.00 -0.73
CA ILE A 272 -1.42 2.96 0.19
C ILE A 272 -0.21 2.24 0.77
N PHE A 273 -0.09 2.21 2.09
CA PHE A 273 1.01 1.54 2.78
C PHE A 273 0.54 0.18 3.33
N ASP A 274 1.28 -0.88 3.00
CA ASP A 274 1.15 -2.18 3.67
C ASP A 274 2.21 -2.26 4.77
N CYS A 275 1.76 -2.31 6.02
CA CYS A 275 2.65 -2.23 7.18
C CYS A 275 2.98 -3.63 7.74
N PRO A 276 4.20 -3.83 8.29
CA PRO A 276 4.56 -5.07 8.97
C PRO A 276 3.74 -5.25 10.27
N PRO A 277 3.67 -6.48 10.81
CA PRO A 277 2.92 -6.79 12.04
C PRO A 277 3.60 -6.36 13.34
N ALA A 278 4.68 -5.58 13.32
CA ALA A 278 5.39 -5.15 14.53
C ALA A 278 5.62 -3.64 14.53
N ILE A 279 5.73 -3.03 15.72
CA ILE A 279 6.30 -1.69 15.84
C ILE A 279 7.80 -1.79 15.65
N GLY A 280 8.29 -1.13 14.62
CA GLY A 280 9.70 -0.98 14.31
C GLY A 280 9.96 0.30 13.54
N TYR A 281 11.18 0.45 13.06
CA TYR A 281 11.63 1.59 12.27
C TYR A 281 10.83 1.76 10.97
N GLN A 282 10.45 0.66 10.31
CA GLN A 282 9.66 0.66 9.07
C GLN A 282 8.20 1.02 9.34
N SER A 283 7.54 0.38 10.32
CA SER A 283 6.15 0.71 10.64
C SER A 283 6.00 2.14 11.13
N MET A 284 6.98 2.67 11.88
CA MET A 284 6.97 4.07 12.32
C MET A 284 7.11 5.03 11.14
N ASN A 285 7.95 4.71 10.14
CA ASN A 285 8.00 5.50 8.90
C ASN A 285 6.66 5.50 8.16
N ALA A 286 6.00 4.33 8.05
CA ALA A 286 4.69 4.22 7.41
C ALA A 286 3.64 5.07 8.13
N VAL A 287 3.51 4.89 9.44
CA VAL A 287 2.51 5.58 10.25
C VAL A 287 2.77 7.09 10.29
N PHE A 288 4.04 7.51 10.38
CA PHE A 288 4.38 8.93 10.41
C PHE A 288 4.15 9.61 9.06
N ALA A 289 4.40 8.91 7.94
CA ALA A 289 4.11 9.43 6.60
C ALA A 289 2.61 9.45 6.25
N ALA A 290 1.75 8.72 6.96
CA ALA A 290 0.35 8.52 6.61
C ALA A 290 -0.57 9.65 7.10
N ASP A 291 -1.51 10.10 6.26
CA ASP A 291 -2.55 11.05 6.64
C ASP A 291 -3.71 10.38 7.37
N MET A 292 -3.96 9.11 7.04
CA MET A 292 -5.01 8.29 7.66
C MET A 292 -4.44 6.98 8.17
N LEU A 293 -4.97 6.52 9.29
CA LEU A 293 -4.70 5.19 9.82
C LEU A 293 -5.93 4.29 9.62
N TYR A 294 -5.75 3.19 8.92
CA TYR A 294 -6.83 2.24 8.62
C TYR A 294 -6.45 0.87 9.18
N VAL A 295 -7.21 0.39 10.16
CA VAL A 295 -6.84 -0.73 11.04
C VAL A 295 -7.71 -1.94 10.74
N PRO A 296 -7.25 -2.90 9.91
CA PRO A 296 -7.97 -4.14 9.70
C PRO A 296 -7.84 -5.04 10.93
N SER A 297 -8.92 -5.71 11.33
CA SER A 297 -8.93 -6.67 12.44
C SER A 297 -9.87 -7.83 12.14
N GLY A 298 -9.54 -9.03 12.60
CA GLY A 298 -10.52 -10.12 12.61
C GLY A 298 -11.62 -9.89 13.66
N PRO A 299 -12.74 -10.64 13.58
CA PRO A 299 -13.91 -10.47 14.43
C PRO A 299 -13.88 -11.41 15.65
N GLY A 300 -12.68 -11.72 16.16
CA GLY A 300 -12.44 -12.60 17.30
C GLY A 300 -11.93 -11.85 18.53
N TYR A 301 -12.03 -12.47 19.70
CA TYR A 301 -11.56 -11.88 20.96
C TYR A 301 -10.06 -11.58 20.94
N TRP A 302 -9.24 -12.52 20.45
CA TRP A 302 -7.79 -12.33 20.38
C TRP A 302 -7.39 -11.26 19.38
N GLU A 303 -8.11 -11.11 18.28
CA GLU A 303 -7.93 -10.01 17.34
C GLU A 303 -8.32 -8.66 17.95
N TYR A 304 -9.41 -8.60 18.72
CA TYR A 304 -9.80 -7.40 19.48
C TYR A 304 -8.73 -7.00 20.50
N ASP A 305 -8.25 -7.96 21.30
CA ASP A 305 -7.20 -7.74 22.30
C ASP A 305 -5.89 -7.25 21.65
N SER A 306 -5.48 -7.91 20.56
CA SER A 306 -4.29 -7.52 19.79
C SER A 306 -4.43 -6.13 19.17
N THR A 307 -5.61 -5.77 18.68
CA THR A 307 -5.89 -4.44 18.10
C THR A 307 -5.91 -3.37 19.18
N THR A 308 -6.41 -3.68 20.37
CA THR A 308 -6.36 -2.77 21.53
C THR A 308 -4.92 -2.49 21.95
N SER A 309 -4.11 -3.55 22.08
CA SER A 309 -2.68 -3.45 22.36
C SER A 309 -1.94 -2.64 21.28
N PHE A 310 -2.31 -2.84 20.00
CA PHE A 310 -1.78 -2.06 18.88
C PHE A 310 -1.97 -0.56 19.06
N ILE A 311 -3.19 -0.14 19.37
CA ILE A 311 -3.52 1.28 19.57
C ILE A 311 -2.76 1.85 20.77
N GLY A 312 -2.66 1.11 21.88
CA GLY A 312 -1.93 1.53 23.07
C GLY A 312 -0.45 1.78 22.79
N GLN A 313 0.25 0.80 22.22
CA GLN A 313 1.67 0.94 21.91
C GLN A 313 1.94 2.00 20.84
N LEU A 314 1.05 2.16 19.84
CA LEU A 314 1.18 3.24 18.87
C LEU A 314 1.01 4.61 19.54
N SER A 315 0.06 4.74 20.47
CA SER A 315 -0.14 5.98 21.24
C SER A 315 1.12 6.34 22.04
N GLU A 316 1.74 5.38 22.72
CA GLU A 316 3.00 5.57 23.45
C GLU A 316 4.12 6.01 22.51
N ALA A 317 4.31 5.30 21.38
CA ALA A 317 5.34 5.63 20.42
C ALA A 317 5.17 7.04 19.81
N LEU A 318 3.94 7.47 19.52
CA LEU A 318 3.68 8.82 19.00
C LEU A 318 3.86 9.91 20.09
N ALA A 319 3.56 9.60 21.35
CA ALA A 319 3.81 10.51 22.47
C ALA A 319 5.33 10.72 22.65
N ASP A 320 6.12 9.65 22.62
CA ASP A 320 7.58 9.72 22.68
C ASP A 320 8.16 10.54 21.53
N LEU A 321 7.64 10.34 20.31
CA LEU A 321 8.07 11.12 19.15
C LEU A 321 7.74 12.61 19.25
N SER A 322 6.67 12.98 19.95
CA SER A 322 6.29 14.38 20.14
C SER A 322 7.33 15.15 20.97
N GLY A 323 8.12 14.47 21.79
CA GLY A 323 9.25 15.07 22.50
C GLY A 323 10.39 15.58 21.60
N PHE A 324 10.38 15.25 20.31
CA PHE A 324 11.35 15.74 19.33
C PHE A 324 10.87 16.99 18.56
N GLU A 325 9.72 17.56 18.91
CA GLU A 325 9.18 18.77 18.28
C GLU A 325 10.19 19.92 18.33
N GLY A 326 10.50 20.50 17.16
CA GLY A 326 11.48 21.59 17.03
C GLY A 326 12.94 21.19 17.24
N VAL A 327 13.22 19.94 17.65
CA VAL A 327 14.58 19.44 17.91
C VAL A 327 15.21 18.82 16.68
N VAL A 328 14.42 18.11 15.87
CA VAL A 328 14.89 17.44 14.64
C VAL A 328 14.12 17.91 13.41
N PRO A 329 14.74 17.97 12.22
CA PRO A 329 14.03 18.36 11.01
C PRO A 329 13.04 17.29 10.58
N ALA A 330 11.74 17.55 10.75
CA ALA A 330 10.68 16.66 10.30
C ALA A 330 10.24 16.91 8.84
N GLY A 331 10.84 17.88 8.14
CA GLY A 331 10.42 18.27 6.79
C GLY A 331 9.09 19.02 6.82
N THR A 332 8.16 18.64 5.95
CA THR A 332 6.77 19.17 5.93
C THR A 332 5.89 18.60 7.03
N LEU A 333 6.34 17.54 7.73
CA LEU A 333 5.59 16.95 8.82
C LEU A 333 5.72 17.77 10.09
N GLN A 334 4.58 17.96 10.76
CA GLN A 334 4.49 18.60 12.06
C GLN A 334 4.42 17.54 13.16
N LEU A 335 5.06 17.85 14.29
CA LEU A 335 4.87 17.17 15.56
C LEU A 335 3.96 18.05 16.43
N PRO A 336 3.04 17.48 17.24
CA PRO A 336 2.73 16.04 17.33
C PRO A 336 2.09 15.51 16.04
N LYS A 337 2.28 14.22 15.77
CA LYS A 337 1.68 13.55 14.60
C LYS A 337 0.15 13.57 14.71
N VAL A 338 -0.52 14.06 13.67
CA VAL A 338 -1.99 14.04 13.56
C VAL A 338 -2.42 13.16 12.37
N PHE A 339 -3.50 12.40 12.58
CA PHE A 339 -4.23 11.73 11.50
C PHE A 339 -5.50 12.51 11.17
N GLN A 340 -5.79 12.67 9.89
CA GLN A 340 -7.04 13.28 9.41
C GLN A 340 -8.25 12.37 9.63
N ASP A 341 -8.00 11.06 9.69
CA ASP A 341 -8.99 10.05 10.07
C ASP A 341 -8.33 8.76 10.60
N VAL A 342 -9.08 8.03 11.44
CA VAL A 342 -8.70 6.70 11.95
C VAL A 342 -9.93 5.80 11.87
N ARG A 343 -9.80 4.66 11.18
CA ARG A 343 -10.91 3.71 10.95
C ARG A 343 -10.52 2.28 11.27
N PHE A 344 -11.49 1.49 11.75
CA PHE A 344 -11.34 0.07 12.08
C PHE A 344 -12.21 -0.77 11.13
N LEU A 345 -11.57 -1.65 10.36
CA LEU A 345 -12.23 -2.54 9.42
C LEU A 345 -12.24 -3.97 9.94
N LEU A 346 -13.43 -4.56 10.08
CA LEU A 346 -13.52 -5.99 10.36
C LEU A 346 -13.29 -6.80 9.07
N THR A 347 -12.34 -7.72 9.12
CA THR A 347 -11.99 -8.65 8.03
C THR A 347 -12.41 -10.06 8.38
N ARG A 348 -12.59 -10.94 7.39
CA ARG A 348 -12.99 -12.36 7.61
C ARG A 348 -14.29 -12.48 8.42
N TYR A 349 -15.20 -11.53 8.24
CA TYR A 349 -16.46 -11.47 8.96
C TYR A 349 -17.46 -12.49 8.41
N GLU A 350 -18.28 -13.06 9.28
CA GLU A 350 -19.33 -14.02 8.89
C GLU A 350 -20.64 -13.56 9.53
N PRO A 351 -21.62 -13.04 8.74
CA PRO A 351 -22.85 -12.49 9.31
C PRO A 351 -23.68 -13.50 10.13
N GLY A 352 -23.61 -14.78 9.78
CA GLY A 352 -24.29 -15.87 10.49
C GLY A 352 -23.64 -16.27 11.81
N ASN A 353 -22.40 -15.83 12.08
CA ASN A 353 -21.64 -16.21 13.26
C ASN A 353 -22.00 -15.30 14.45
N GLU A 354 -22.54 -15.89 15.52
CA GLU A 354 -22.96 -15.17 16.74
C GLU A 354 -21.79 -14.46 17.43
N LEU A 355 -20.63 -15.11 17.51
CA LEU A 355 -19.43 -14.50 18.08
C LEU A 355 -19.01 -13.28 17.27
N HIS A 356 -19.01 -13.37 15.94
CA HIS A 356 -18.62 -12.24 15.09
C HIS A 356 -19.56 -11.04 15.27
N ARG A 357 -20.88 -11.28 15.36
CA ARG A 357 -21.87 -10.24 15.65
C ARG A 357 -21.65 -9.60 17.03
N ALA A 358 -21.41 -10.42 18.05
CA ALA A 358 -21.14 -9.94 19.40
C ALA A 358 -19.83 -9.11 19.47
N MET A 359 -18.77 -9.60 18.82
CA MET A 359 -17.49 -8.89 18.74
C MET A 359 -17.63 -7.59 17.96
N ARG A 360 -18.34 -7.57 16.82
CA ARG A 360 -18.63 -6.33 16.10
C ARG A 360 -19.30 -5.29 16.99
N SER A 361 -20.31 -5.68 17.76
CA SER A 361 -20.94 -4.78 18.74
C SER A 361 -19.98 -4.30 19.82
N ALA A 362 -18.97 -5.09 20.19
CA ALA A 362 -17.93 -4.66 21.13
C ALA A 362 -16.97 -3.64 20.50
N PHE A 363 -16.54 -3.86 19.24
CA PHE A 363 -15.79 -2.88 18.46
C PHE A 363 -16.56 -1.55 18.37
N GLU A 364 -17.84 -1.60 17.98
CA GLU A 364 -18.70 -0.42 17.81
C GLU A 364 -18.95 0.32 19.12
N LYS A 365 -18.98 -0.36 20.28
CA LYS A 365 -19.10 0.29 21.59
C LYS A 365 -17.85 1.06 22.02
N VAL A 366 -16.67 0.65 21.56
CA VAL A 366 -15.39 1.21 22.01
C VAL A 366 -14.83 2.23 21.02
N TRP A 367 -14.91 1.94 19.73
CA TRP A 367 -14.42 2.81 18.68
C TRP A 367 -15.54 3.58 17.95
N GLU A 368 -16.79 3.40 18.36
CA GLU A 368 -17.95 4.20 17.94
C GLU A 368 -18.04 4.30 16.40
N ASP A 369 -18.15 5.53 15.88
CA ASP A 369 -18.27 5.83 14.46
C ASP A 369 -17.00 5.49 13.67
N ARG A 370 -15.88 5.18 14.33
CA ARG A 370 -14.62 4.79 13.66
C ARG A 370 -14.66 3.36 13.15
N VAL A 371 -15.59 2.52 13.60
CA VAL A 371 -15.78 1.18 13.03
C VAL A 371 -16.53 1.30 11.71
N THR A 372 -15.96 0.76 10.65
CA THR A 372 -16.57 0.78 9.32
C THR A 372 -17.84 -0.05 9.29
N GLN A 373 -18.87 0.43 8.59
CA GLN A 373 -20.17 -0.20 8.45
C GLN A 373 -20.10 -1.48 7.61
N HIS A 374 -19.19 -1.54 6.64
CA HIS A 374 -19.07 -2.63 5.67
C HIS A 374 -17.83 -3.50 5.95
N PRO A 375 -17.98 -4.60 6.72
CA PRO A 375 -16.89 -5.54 6.93
C PRO A 375 -16.57 -6.33 5.65
N ILE A 376 -15.33 -6.83 5.56
CA ILE A 376 -14.94 -7.79 4.53
C ILE A 376 -15.39 -9.18 4.98
N GLU A 377 -16.30 -9.78 4.23
CA GLU A 377 -16.88 -11.09 4.49
C GLU A 377 -15.91 -12.21 4.13
N MET A 378 -15.84 -13.25 4.96
CA MET A 378 -15.13 -14.48 4.64
C MET A 378 -15.93 -15.24 3.57
N THR A 379 -15.33 -15.45 2.39
CA THR A 379 -15.93 -16.30 1.35
C THR A 379 -14.88 -17.24 0.75
N ARG A 380 -15.34 -18.35 0.18
CA ARG A 380 -14.46 -19.32 -0.50
C ARG A 380 -13.62 -18.69 -1.61
N ALA A 381 -14.15 -17.70 -2.34
CA ALA A 381 -13.41 -16.99 -3.37
C ALA A 381 -12.29 -16.12 -2.77
N VAL A 382 -12.52 -15.48 -1.62
CA VAL A 382 -11.46 -14.76 -0.90
C VAL A 382 -10.36 -15.73 -0.46
N GLU A 383 -10.73 -16.88 0.10
CA GLU A 383 -9.76 -17.90 0.51
C GLU A 383 -8.91 -18.42 -0.66
N GLN A 384 -9.54 -18.68 -1.82
CA GLN A 384 -8.83 -19.09 -3.02
C GLN A 384 -7.91 -17.99 -3.55
N SER A 385 -8.38 -16.73 -3.62
CA SER A 385 -7.58 -15.59 -4.10
C SER A 385 -6.28 -15.40 -3.29
N GLY A 386 -6.37 -15.53 -1.96
CA GLY A 386 -5.21 -15.43 -1.06
C GLY A 386 -4.16 -16.51 -1.31
N ARG A 387 -4.55 -17.71 -1.75
CA ARG A 387 -3.60 -18.78 -2.11
C ARG A 387 -2.83 -18.50 -3.40
N PHE A 388 -3.40 -17.69 -4.29
CA PHE A 388 -2.81 -17.35 -5.59
C PHE A 388 -2.12 -15.98 -5.62
N LEU A 389 -1.94 -15.33 -4.46
CA LEU A 389 -1.38 -13.97 -4.37
C LEU A 389 -2.10 -12.98 -5.29
N SER A 390 -3.40 -13.14 -5.48
CA SER A 390 -4.23 -12.32 -6.37
C SER A 390 -5.40 -11.71 -5.61
N SER A 391 -5.91 -10.59 -6.12
CA SER A 391 -7.15 -10.02 -5.60
C SER A 391 -8.38 -10.61 -6.31
N ILE A 392 -9.57 -10.43 -5.71
CA ILE A 392 -10.84 -10.79 -6.36
C ILE A 392 -11.06 -10.11 -7.73
N TYR A 393 -10.43 -8.95 -7.96
CA TYR A 393 -10.52 -8.18 -9.20
C TYR A 393 -9.75 -8.80 -10.36
N GLU A 394 -8.71 -9.58 -10.04
CA GLU A 394 -7.86 -10.26 -11.01
C GLU A 394 -8.43 -11.63 -11.42
N ILE A 395 -9.33 -12.18 -10.62
CA ILE A 395 -10.00 -13.44 -10.89
C ILE A 395 -11.05 -13.24 -11.99
N ASP A 396 -10.97 -14.07 -13.04
CA ASP A 396 -12.02 -14.16 -14.04
C ASP A 396 -13.24 -14.86 -13.43
N TYR A 397 -14.41 -14.23 -13.51
CA TYR A 397 -15.65 -14.78 -12.95
C TYR A 397 -16.05 -16.13 -13.55
N ARG A 398 -15.46 -16.54 -14.69
CA ARG A 398 -15.68 -17.84 -15.35
C ARG A 398 -14.94 -19.00 -14.66
N GLU A 399 -13.93 -18.70 -13.84
CA GLU A 399 -13.15 -19.71 -13.10
C GLU A 399 -13.89 -20.25 -11.86
N MET A 400 -15.01 -19.63 -11.49
CA MET A 400 -15.87 -20.05 -10.38
C MET A 400 -17.34 -19.74 -10.68
N THR A 401 -18.25 -20.04 -9.75
CA THR A 401 -19.64 -19.67 -9.96
C THR A 401 -19.80 -18.15 -9.91
N ARG A 402 -20.56 -17.60 -10.85
CA ARG A 402 -20.79 -16.15 -10.95
C ARG A 402 -21.37 -15.54 -9.68
N GLU A 403 -22.19 -16.29 -8.94
CA GLU A 403 -22.78 -15.84 -7.69
C GLU A 403 -21.73 -15.74 -6.57
N THR A 404 -20.87 -16.77 -6.41
CA THR A 404 -19.80 -16.76 -5.41
C THR A 404 -18.82 -15.61 -5.68
N TRP A 405 -18.42 -15.42 -6.94
CA TRP A 405 -17.55 -14.30 -7.32
C TRP A 405 -18.22 -12.94 -7.06
N ARG A 406 -19.49 -12.76 -7.46
CA ARG A 406 -20.23 -11.51 -7.24
C ARG A 406 -20.34 -11.18 -5.76
N ARG A 407 -20.64 -12.16 -4.90
CA ARG A 407 -20.75 -11.97 -3.45
C ARG A 407 -19.42 -11.53 -2.84
N ALA A 408 -18.33 -12.21 -3.20
CA ALA A 408 -16.99 -11.89 -2.73
C ALA A 408 -16.56 -10.48 -3.17
N ARG A 409 -16.71 -10.16 -4.47
CA ARG A 409 -16.40 -8.84 -5.01
C ARG A 409 -17.25 -7.75 -4.36
N ALA A 410 -18.55 -7.95 -4.21
CA ALA A 410 -19.45 -6.97 -3.61
C ALA A 410 -19.10 -6.65 -2.14
N SER A 411 -18.50 -7.59 -1.41
CA SER A 411 -17.99 -7.31 -0.07
C SER A 411 -16.81 -6.33 -0.11
N PHE A 412 -15.84 -6.53 -1.01
CA PHE A 412 -14.72 -5.61 -1.19
C PHE A 412 -15.14 -4.27 -1.79
N ASP A 413 -16.07 -4.26 -2.77
CA ASP A 413 -16.56 -3.03 -3.40
C ASP A 413 -17.22 -2.10 -2.38
N ARG A 414 -18.07 -2.63 -1.48
CA ARG A 414 -18.70 -1.85 -0.40
C ARG A 414 -17.68 -1.34 0.62
N ALA A 415 -16.73 -2.17 1.03
CA ALA A 415 -15.67 -1.77 1.95
C ALA A 415 -14.74 -0.70 1.33
N TYR A 416 -14.43 -0.82 0.04
CA TYR A 416 -13.64 0.17 -0.70
C TYR A 416 -14.40 1.49 -0.89
N GLU A 417 -15.70 1.45 -1.19
CA GLU A 417 -16.52 2.66 -1.31
C GLU A 417 -16.50 3.48 -0.02
N GLU A 418 -16.69 2.81 1.13
CA GLU A 418 -16.61 3.44 2.44
C GLU A 418 -15.20 3.99 2.73
N PHE A 419 -14.15 3.20 2.44
CA PHE A 419 -12.76 3.66 2.53
C PHE A 419 -12.50 4.91 1.69
N ARG A 420 -12.94 4.91 0.43
CA ARG A 420 -12.74 6.01 -0.50
C ARG A 420 -13.44 7.28 -0.01
N ASP A 421 -14.66 7.15 0.51
CA ASP A 421 -15.43 8.29 0.99
C ASP A 421 -14.78 8.91 2.25
N HIS A 422 -14.24 8.09 3.16
CA HIS A 422 -13.39 8.56 4.26
C HIS A 422 -12.09 9.19 3.75
N ALA A 423 -11.44 8.59 2.76
CA ALA A 423 -10.22 9.11 2.16
C ALA A 423 -10.43 10.47 1.50
N LEU A 424 -11.53 10.66 0.77
CA LEU A 424 -11.89 11.95 0.19
C LEU A 424 -12.16 13.00 1.27
N THR A 425 -12.84 12.62 2.36
CA THR A 425 -13.11 13.52 3.48
C THR A 425 -11.81 13.94 4.20
N ALA A 426 -10.88 13.02 4.40
CA ALA A 426 -9.56 13.31 4.95
C ALA A 426 -8.71 14.17 3.99
N TRP A 427 -8.79 13.88 2.69
CA TRP A 427 -8.07 14.60 1.64
C TRP A 427 -8.52 16.06 1.55
N ASP A 428 -9.82 16.32 1.70
CA ASP A 428 -10.38 17.68 1.78
C ASP A 428 -9.85 18.49 2.98
N LYS A 429 -9.32 17.84 4.03
CA LYS A 429 -8.72 18.50 5.20
C LYS A 429 -7.21 18.73 5.10
N LEU A 430 -6.51 18.09 4.17
CA LEU A 430 -5.08 18.33 3.99
C LEU A 430 -4.85 19.80 3.66
N GLU A 431 -3.93 20.45 4.38
CA GLU A 431 -3.60 21.84 4.13
C GLU A 431 -3.01 22.01 2.72
N ASP A 432 -3.36 23.11 2.07
CA ASP A 432 -2.61 23.57 0.92
C ASP A 432 -1.28 24.09 1.47
N GLU A 433 -0.15 23.40 1.25
CA GLU A 433 1.12 23.99 1.72
C GLU A 433 1.30 25.33 0.99
N ALA A 434 1.45 26.39 1.79
CA ALA A 434 1.51 27.79 1.37
C ALA A 434 2.72 28.12 0.49
#